data_AF-A0A530QFE5-F1
#
_entry.id   AF-A0A530QFE5-F1
#
_cell.length_a   1.000
_cell.length_b   1.000
_cell.length_c   1.000
_cell.angle_alpha   90.00
_cell.angle_beta   90.00
_cell.angle_gamma   90.00
#
_symmetry.space_group_name_H-M   'P 1'
#
loop_
_entity.id
_entity.type
_entity.pdbx_description
1 polymer ?
#
loop_
_entity_poly.entity_id
_entity_poly.type
_entity_poly.pdbx_seq_one_letter_code
_entity_poly.pdbx_strand_id
1 'polypeptide(L)'
;FDKVHRYFKGSLKGKTFALWGLAFKPNTDDMREAPARTLMEALWQAGANVQAYDPEAMQECQAIYGLRDDLLLCGTKEAALRGADALLICTEWKSFRA
;
A
#
# COMPACT_ATOMS: atom_id res chain seq x y z
N PHE A 1 -5.25 6.44 7.52
CA PHE A 1 -4.12 6.47 8.47
C PHE A 1 -4.58 6.31 9.93
N ASP A 2 -5.45 7.17 10.45
CA ASP A 2 -5.83 7.23 11.87
C ASP A 2 -6.26 5.91 12.51
N LYS A 3 -7.00 5.07 11.78
CA LYS A 3 -7.41 3.73 12.25
C LYS A 3 -6.20 2.85 12.58
N VAL A 4 -5.21 2.84 11.69
CA VAL A 4 -3.94 2.10 11.85
C VAL A 4 -3.14 2.69 13.00
N HIS A 5 -2.96 4.02 12.99
CA HIS A 5 -2.23 4.73 14.04
C HIS A 5 -2.82 4.46 15.43
N ARG A 6 -4.16 4.50 15.57
CA ARG A 6 -4.86 4.18 16.82
C ARG A 6 -4.68 2.72 17.22
N TYR A 7 -4.84 1.77 16.28
CA TYR A 7 -4.72 0.35 16.56
C TYR A 7 -3.33 -0.01 17.11
N PHE A 8 -2.27 0.53 16.51
CA PHE A 8 -0.89 0.33 16.94
C PHE A 8 -0.43 1.33 18.02
N LYS A 9 -1.33 2.13 18.59
CA LYS A 9 -1.03 3.13 19.64
C LYS A 9 0.12 4.07 19.26
N GLY A 10 0.21 4.44 17.99
CA GLY A 10 1.26 5.28 17.41
C GLY A 10 2.60 4.59 17.14
N SER A 11 2.78 3.33 17.53
CA SER A 11 4.02 2.58 17.32
C SER A 11 4.04 1.94 15.93
N LEU A 12 4.31 2.76 14.91
CA LEU A 12 4.35 2.35 13.49
C LEU A 12 5.78 2.14 12.94
N LYS A 13 6.79 2.70 13.61
CA LYS A 13 8.19 2.62 13.15
C LYS A 13 8.66 1.17 13.03
N GLY A 14 9.22 0.82 11.88
CA GLY A 14 9.73 -0.51 11.56
C GLY A 14 8.66 -1.56 11.26
N LYS A 15 7.37 -1.21 11.37
CA LYS A 15 6.27 -2.10 11.00
C LYS A 15 6.12 -2.20 9.49
N THR A 16 5.56 -3.29 9.02
CA THR A 16 5.33 -3.52 7.60
C THR A 16 3.85 -3.64 7.31
N PHE A 17 3.34 -2.79 6.42
CA PHE A 17 1.94 -2.78 6.01
C PHE A 17 1.78 -3.35 4.61
N ALA A 18 0.94 -4.38 4.48
CA ALA A 18 0.51 -4.84 3.17
C ALA A 18 -0.56 -3.88 2.63
N LEU A 19 -0.42 -3.45 1.38
CA LEU A 19 -1.35 -2.57 0.70
C LEU A 19 -1.91 -3.27 -0.54
N TRP A 20 -3.22 -3.47 -0.58
CA TRP A 20 -3.93 -3.98 -1.75
C TRP A 20 -4.70 -2.85 -2.41
N GLY A 21 -4.32 -2.52 -3.64
CA GLY A 21 -4.88 -1.40 -4.38
C GLY A 21 -4.02 -0.13 -4.26
N LEU A 22 -3.61 0.38 -5.41
CA LEU A 22 -2.80 1.59 -5.59
C LEU A 22 -3.56 2.62 -6.46
N ALA A 23 -4.31 2.16 -7.46
CA ALA A 23 -5.14 3.00 -8.31
C ALA A 23 -6.27 3.70 -7.51
N PHE A 24 -6.72 4.87 -7.97
CA PHE A 24 -7.80 5.60 -7.27
C PHE A 24 -9.16 4.87 -7.32
N LYS A 25 -9.36 3.98 -8.30
CA LYS A 25 -10.53 3.11 -8.46
C LYS A 25 -10.16 1.86 -9.27
N PRO A 26 -11.04 0.84 -9.32
CA PRO A 26 -10.81 -0.32 -10.18
C PRO A 26 -10.79 -0.01 -11.69
N ASN A 27 -10.09 -0.86 -12.44
CA ASN A 27 -9.90 -0.90 -13.89
C ASN A 27 -9.15 0.32 -14.48
N THR A 28 -8.16 0.83 -13.75
CA THR A 28 -7.24 1.86 -14.23
C THR A 28 -5.93 1.75 -13.47
N ASP A 29 -4.85 2.23 -14.08
CA ASP A 29 -3.54 2.44 -13.47
C ASP A 29 -3.40 3.84 -12.83
N ASP A 30 -4.38 4.72 -13.00
CA ASP A 30 -4.32 6.11 -12.58
C ASP A 30 -4.20 6.23 -11.05
N MET A 31 -3.09 6.82 -10.61
CA MET A 31 -2.80 7.09 -9.21
C MET A 31 -2.91 8.57 -8.85
N ARG A 32 -3.37 9.45 -9.76
CA ARG A 32 -3.61 10.86 -9.43
C ARG A 32 -4.73 10.93 -8.40
N GLU A 33 -4.50 11.69 -7.32
CA GLU A 33 -5.43 11.81 -6.19
C GLU A 33 -5.83 10.48 -5.53
N ALA A 34 -5.09 9.39 -5.76
CA ALA A 34 -5.42 8.09 -5.19
C ALA A 34 -5.24 8.11 -3.65
N PRO A 35 -6.24 7.69 -2.86
CA PRO A 35 -6.12 7.63 -1.40
C PRO A 35 -4.96 6.75 -0.90
N ALA A 36 -4.55 5.77 -1.71
CA ALA A 36 -3.38 4.94 -1.45
C ALA A 36 -2.09 5.77 -1.31
N ARG A 37 -1.93 6.84 -2.10
CA ARG A 37 -0.75 7.71 -2.04
C ARG A 37 -0.63 8.42 -0.70
N THR A 38 -1.69 9.10 -0.29
CA THR A 38 -1.75 9.78 1.01
C THR A 38 -1.51 8.81 2.16
N LEU A 39 -2.04 7.58 2.07
CA LEU A 39 -1.82 6.57 3.10
C LEU A 39 -0.38 6.08 3.15
N MET A 40 0.23 5.73 2.01
CA MET A 40 1.62 5.29 1.96
C MET A 40 2.56 6.37 2.47
N GLU A 41 2.38 7.61 2.02
CA GLU A 41 3.20 8.75 2.45
C GLU A 41 3.12 8.98 3.96
N ALA A 42 1.93 8.89 4.55
CA ALA A 42 1.76 9.01 5.99
C ALA A 42 2.39 7.83 6.76
N LEU A 43 2.36 6.60 6.23
CA LEU A 43 3.00 5.43 6.83
C LEU A 43 4.53 5.56 6.80
N TRP A 44 5.11 5.97 5.67
CA TRP A 44 6.55 6.22 5.55
C TRP A 44 7.00 7.37 6.46
N GLN A 45 6.24 8.46 6.55
CA GLN A 45 6.53 9.54 7.51
C GLN A 45 6.53 9.06 8.97
N ALA A 46 5.74 8.04 9.30
CA ALA A 46 5.74 7.39 10.62
C ALA A 46 6.85 6.32 10.79
N GLY A 47 7.71 6.14 9.78
CA GLY A 47 8.83 5.20 9.78
C GLY A 47 8.44 3.75 9.52
N ALA A 48 7.26 3.50 8.95
CA ALA A 48 6.82 2.16 8.56
C ALA A 48 7.28 1.81 7.13
N ASN A 49 7.25 0.52 6.82
CA ASN A 49 7.47 -0.02 5.49
C ASN A 49 6.13 -0.38 4.84
N VAL A 50 6.08 -0.33 3.51
CA VAL A 50 4.91 -0.72 2.72
C VAL A 50 5.29 -1.85 1.76
N GLN A 51 4.49 -2.92 1.74
CA GLN A 51 4.51 -3.95 0.71
C GLN A 51 3.22 -3.85 -0.09
N ALA A 52 3.28 -3.46 -1.35
CA ALA A 52 2.09 -3.14 -2.13
C ALA A 52 1.88 -4.10 -3.30
N TYR A 53 0.60 -4.32 -3.63
CA TYR A 53 0.15 -4.96 -4.85
C TYR A 53 -1.08 -4.25 -5.40
N ASP A 54 -1.08 -4.01 -6.71
CA ASP A 54 -2.23 -3.61 -7.51
C ASP A 54 -2.15 -4.37 -8.85
N PRO A 55 -3.28 -4.80 -9.44
CA PRO A 55 -3.26 -5.50 -10.72
C PRO A 55 -2.83 -4.62 -11.92
N GLU A 56 -3.01 -3.30 -11.87
CA GLU A 56 -2.78 -2.40 -13.01
C GLU A 56 -1.79 -1.26 -12.70
N ALA A 57 -1.76 -0.73 -11.47
CA ALA A 57 -1.04 0.50 -11.13
C ALA A 57 0.40 0.30 -10.62
N MET A 58 0.98 -0.89 -10.77
CA MET A 58 2.34 -1.17 -10.24
C MET A 58 3.42 -0.35 -10.95
N GLN A 59 3.33 -0.21 -12.27
CA GLN A 59 4.29 0.56 -13.06
C GLN A 59 4.16 2.06 -12.77
N GLU A 60 2.94 2.57 -12.67
CA GLU A 60 2.68 3.98 -12.32
C GLU A 60 3.21 4.30 -10.91
N CYS A 61 2.99 3.42 -9.94
CA CYS A 61 3.54 3.57 -8.59
C CYS A 61 5.07 3.66 -8.61
N GLN A 62 5.72 2.75 -9.36
CA GLN A 62 7.17 2.73 -9.53
C GLN A 62 7.69 4.01 -10.21
N ALA A 63 6.94 4.57 -11.17
CA ALA A 63 7.28 5.81 -11.85
C ALA A 63 7.16 7.04 -10.94
N ILE A 64 6.13 7.10 -10.09
CA ILE A 64 5.90 8.20 -9.14
C ILE A 64 6.94 8.21 -8.01
N TYR A 65 7.19 7.05 -7.41
CA TYR A 65 7.97 6.96 -6.16
C TYR A 65 9.42 6.48 -6.34
N GLY A 66 9.76 5.93 -7.51
CA GLY A 66 11.09 5.39 -7.77
C GLY A 66 11.43 4.20 -6.87
N LEU A 67 12.70 3.84 -6.84
CA LEU A 67 13.20 2.81 -5.92
C LEU A 67 13.37 3.41 -4.53
N ARG A 68 12.89 2.69 -3.51
CA ARG A 68 12.97 3.09 -2.11
C ARG A 68 13.16 1.86 -1.23
N ASP A 69 13.83 2.03 -0.09
CA ASP A 69 14.06 0.93 0.87
C ASP A 69 12.80 0.59 1.70
N ASP A 70 11.87 1.54 1.82
CA ASP A 70 10.63 1.44 2.61
C ASP A 70 9.40 1.08 1.78
N LEU A 71 9.58 0.74 0.50
CA LEU A 71 8.53 0.29 -0.42
C LEU A 71 8.97 -0.97 -1.18
N LEU A 72 8.18 -2.04 -1.06
CA LEU A 72 8.31 -3.24 -1.88
C LEU A 72 7.07 -3.42 -2.76
N LEU A 73 7.27 -3.39 -4.07
CA LEU A 73 6.25 -3.72 -5.07
C LEU A 73 6.25 -5.23 -5.34
N CYS A 74 5.18 -5.91 -4.92
CA CYS A 74 5.06 -7.36 -4.97
C CYS A 74 4.43 -7.84 -6.26
N GLY A 75 4.83 -9.03 -6.76
CA GLY A 75 4.26 -9.61 -7.99
C GLY A 75 2.86 -10.23 -7.82
N THR A 76 2.43 -10.50 -6.58
CA THR A 76 1.08 -11.01 -6.29
C THR A 76 0.52 -10.41 -5.00
N LYS A 77 -0.81 -10.49 -4.83
CA LYS A 77 -1.50 -10.02 -3.61
C LYS A 77 -1.03 -10.79 -2.37
N GLU A 78 -0.79 -12.10 -2.50
CA GLU A 78 -0.30 -12.97 -1.41
C GLU A 78 1.14 -12.66 -1.03
N ALA A 79 1.98 -12.31 -2.01
CA ALA A 79 3.36 -11.95 -1.74
C ALA A 79 3.46 -10.71 -0.84
N ALA A 80 2.57 -9.73 -1.03
CA ALA A 80 2.49 -8.52 -0.20
C ALA A 80 2.12 -8.82 1.27
N LEU A 81 1.50 -9.97 1.56
CA LEU A 81 1.10 -10.34 2.93
C LEU A 81 2.24 -10.92 3.77
N ARG A 82 3.33 -11.37 3.15
CA ARG A 82 4.40 -12.08 3.88
C ARG A 82 5.06 -11.14 4.89
N GLY A 83 4.97 -11.48 6.17
CA GLY A 83 5.56 -10.71 7.27
C GLY A 83 4.91 -9.34 7.52
N ALA A 84 3.74 -9.06 6.95
CA ALA A 84 3.03 -7.81 7.20
C ALA A 84 2.32 -7.83 8.58
N ASP A 85 2.41 -6.71 9.31
CA ASP A 85 1.70 -6.48 10.57
C ASP A 85 0.20 -6.28 10.37
N ALA A 86 -0.21 -5.74 9.21
CA ALA A 86 -1.62 -5.55 8.84
C ALA A 86 -1.79 -5.44 7.32
N LEU A 87 -2.99 -5.80 6.84
CA LEU A 87 -3.45 -5.56 5.48
C LEU A 87 -4.36 -4.33 5.43
N LEU A 88 -4.09 -3.44 4.47
CA LEU A 88 -4.87 -2.26 4.15
C LEU A 88 -5.38 -2.40 2.71
N ILE A 89 -6.69 -2.41 2.53
CA ILE A 89 -7.31 -2.47 1.19
C ILE A 89 -7.75 -1.06 0.82
N CYS A 90 -7.12 -0.48 -0.20
CA CYS A 90 -7.37 0.89 -0.65
C CYS A 90 -8.22 0.99 -1.90
N THR A 91 -8.26 -0.07 -2.71
CA THR A 91 -9.03 -0.11 -3.96
C THR A 91 -9.75 -1.45 -4.05
N GLU A 92 -11.07 -1.41 -4.27
CA GLU A 92 -11.96 -2.56 -4.22
C GLU A 92 -11.94 -3.43 -5.49
N TRP A 93 -10.76 -3.84 -5.94
CA TRP A 93 -10.62 -4.76 -7.07
C TRP A 93 -11.39 -6.06 -6.84
N LYS A 94 -12.09 -6.54 -7.88
CA LYS A 94 -12.86 -7.80 -7.81
C LYS A 94 -11.98 -8.99 -7.41
N SER A 95 -10.73 -9.01 -7.86
CA SER A 95 -9.74 -10.05 -7.54
C SER A 95 -9.38 -10.15 -6.06
N PHE A 96 -9.72 -9.17 -5.23
CA PHE A 96 -9.50 -9.19 -3.78
C PHE A 96 -10.66 -9.84 -3.00
N ARG A 97 -11.79 -10.09 -3.65
CA ARG A 97 -13.00 -10.66 -3.02
C ARG A 97 -13.17 -12.17 -3.27
N ALA A 98 -12.26 -12.77 -4.03
CA ALA A 98 -12.26 -14.19 -4.40
C ALA A 98 -11.34 -14.99 -3.49
#